data_AF-A0A1S2DAZ3-F1
#
_entry.id   AF-A0A1S2DAZ3-F1
#
_cell.length_a   1.000
_cell.length_b   1.000
_cell.length_c   1.000
_cell.angle_alpha   90.00
_cell.angle_beta   90.00
_cell.angle_gamma   90.00
#
_symmetry.space_group_name_H-M   'P 1'
#
loop_
_entity.id
_entity.type
_entity.pdbx_description
1 polymer ?
#
loop_
_entity_poly.entity_id
_entity_poly.type
_entity_poly.pdbx_seq_one_letter_code
_entity_poly.pdbx_strand_id
1 'polypeptide(L)'
;MNNPQPHKPGADEPVRTVLRLIGSFAAPVLVYLVAWELVARLILPGVAASGREFVINLFSVLIPFAGVLLSVYLAGIKAGRLMGGGVMAVFFLYLYVSSGVVFSWLPVALTLGGILLAVVVARYCPTMKPDLGGAFG
;
A
#
# COMPACT_ATOMS: atom_id res chain seq x y z
N MET A 1 -15.88 34.65 -28.00
CA MET A 1 -15.30 34.11 -26.75
C MET A 1 -16.17 32.94 -26.29
N ASN A 2 -15.80 31.70 -26.63
CA ASN A 2 -16.46 30.50 -26.11
C ASN A 2 -15.79 30.14 -24.79
N ASN A 3 -16.41 30.48 -23.66
CA ASN A 3 -16.05 29.85 -22.39
C ASN A 3 -16.51 28.39 -22.46
N PRO A 4 -15.62 27.40 -22.35
CA PRO A 4 -16.06 26.02 -22.17
C PRO A 4 -16.77 25.93 -20.82
N GLN A 5 -18.04 25.52 -20.83
CA GLN A 5 -18.78 25.27 -19.59
C GLN A 5 -18.09 24.16 -18.78
N PRO A 6 -18.04 24.27 -17.44
CA PRO A 6 -17.51 23.20 -16.60
C PRO A 6 -18.39 21.96 -16.77
N HIS A 7 -17.80 20.85 -17.19
CA HIS A 7 -18.47 19.55 -17.26
C HIS A 7 -19.09 19.25 -15.88
N LYS A 8 -20.43 19.15 -15.80
CA LYS A 8 -21.10 18.64 -14.61
C LYS A 8 -20.61 17.20 -14.36
N PRO A 9 -20.16 16.88 -13.15
CA PRO A 9 -19.78 15.51 -12.82
C PRO A 9 -20.96 14.57 -13.08
N GLY A 10 -20.70 13.40 -13.68
CA GLY A 10 -21.71 12.36 -13.84
C GLY A 10 -22.20 11.89 -12.48
N ALA A 11 -23.45 11.43 -12.36
CA ALA A 11 -24.05 11.00 -11.09
C ALA A 11 -23.22 9.93 -10.34
N ASP A 12 -22.42 9.14 -11.07
CA ASP A 12 -21.59 8.05 -10.52
C ASP A 12 -20.17 8.49 -10.10
N GLU A 13 -19.76 9.71 -10.46
CA GLU A 13 -18.43 10.25 -10.22
C GLU A 13 -18.07 10.44 -8.73
N PRO A 14 -18.97 10.93 -7.84
CA PRO A 14 -18.70 10.97 -6.40
C PRO A 14 -18.60 9.58 -5.79
N VAL A 15 -19.45 8.63 -6.20
CA VAL A 15 -19.43 7.25 -5.69
C VAL A 15 -18.13 6.56 -6.07
N ARG A 16 -17.68 6.70 -7.32
CA ARG A 16 -16.40 6.17 -7.80
C ARG A 16 -15.21 6.76 -7.04
N THR A 17 -15.28 8.04 -6.72
CA THR A 17 -14.23 8.75 -5.95
C THR A 17 -14.12 8.20 -4.53
N VAL A 18 -15.24 8.07 -3.84
CA VAL A 18 -15.30 7.51 -2.48
C VAL A 18 -14.82 6.06 -2.46
N LEU A 19 -15.25 5.23 -3.42
CA LEU A 19 -14.80 3.85 -3.55
C LEU A 19 -13.29 3.74 -3.77
N ARG A 20 -12.71 4.61 -4.61
CA ARG A 20 -11.26 4.66 -4.82
C ARG A 20 -10.52 5.09 -3.56
N LEU A 21 -11.07 6.03 -2.79
CA LEU A 21 -10.48 6.47 -1.53
C LEU A 21 -10.47 5.31 -0.51
N ILE A 22 -11.61 4.66 -0.28
CA ILE A 22 -11.74 3.48 0.59
C ILE A 22 -10.80 2.37 0.13
N GLY A 23 -10.80 2.08 -1.17
CA GLY A 23 -9.93 1.08 -1.79
C GLY A 23 -8.46 1.40 -1.57
N SER A 24 -8.04 2.66 -1.73
CA SER A 24 -6.66 3.07 -1.50
C SER A 24 -6.24 2.99 -0.03
N PHE A 25 -7.17 3.18 0.89
CA PHE A 25 -6.93 3.02 2.33
C PHE A 25 -6.84 1.54 2.73
N ALA A 26 -7.71 0.68 2.17
CA ALA A 26 -7.76 -0.74 2.48
C ALA A 26 -6.67 -1.56 1.76
N ALA A 27 -6.25 -1.12 0.56
CA ALA A 27 -5.25 -1.78 -0.28
C ALA A 27 -3.99 -2.27 0.46
N PRO A 28 -3.27 -1.44 1.24
CA PRO A 28 -2.03 -1.87 1.88
C PRO A 28 -2.28 -2.96 2.92
N VAL A 29 -3.38 -2.87 3.67
CA VAL A 29 -3.78 -3.86 4.68
C VAL A 29 -4.16 -5.19 4.04
N LEU A 30 -5.01 -5.14 3.00
CA LEU A 30 -5.47 -6.33 2.29
C LEU A 30 -4.31 -7.04 1.59
N VAL A 31 -3.46 -6.28 0.91
CA VAL A 31 -2.24 -6.82 0.28
C VAL A 31 -1.36 -7.45 1.35
N TYR A 32 -1.17 -6.81 2.50
CA TYR A 32 -0.36 -7.37 3.57
C TYR A 32 -0.86 -8.71 4.06
N LEU A 33 -2.14 -8.78 4.44
CA LEU A 33 -2.74 -9.99 4.99
C LEU A 33 -2.78 -11.13 3.97
N VAL A 34 -3.27 -10.85 2.76
CA VAL A 34 -3.43 -11.88 1.72
C VAL A 34 -2.06 -12.35 1.23
N ALA A 35 -1.12 -11.44 0.99
CA ALA A 35 0.20 -11.84 0.50
C ALA A 35 0.97 -12.66 1.54
N TRP A 36 0.89 -12.30 2.82
CA TRP A 36 1.51 -13.11 3.87
C TRP A 36 0.88 -14.49 4.00
N GLU A 37 -0.44 -14.59 3.90
CA GLU A 37 -1.13 -15.88 3.91
C GLU A 37 -0.68 -16.77 2.73
N LEU A 38 -0.55 -16.18 1.53
CA LEU A 38 -0.05 -16.88 0.35
C LEU A 38 1.42 -17.29 0.52
N VAL A 39 2.28 -16.42 1.03
CA VAL A 39 3.69 -16.73 1.31
C VAL A 39 3.79 -17.89 2.31
N ALA A 40 3.00 -17.83 3.39
CA ALA A 40 3.00 -18.83 4.44
C ALA A 40 2.51 -20.21 3.96
N ARG A 41 1.48 -20.24 3.11
CA ARG A 41 0.89 -21.50 2.62
C ARG A 41 1.56 -22.08 1.39
N LEU A 42 2.06 -21.24 0.49
CA LEU A 42 2.50 -21.68 -0.84
C LEU A 42 4.02 -21.59 -1.03
N ILE A 43 4.68 -20.65 -0.36
CA ILE A 43 6.12 -20.40 -0.59
C ILE A 43 6.95 -21.05 0.52
N LEU A 44 6.73 -20.68 1.78
CA LEU A 44 7.54 -21.13 2.90
C LEU A 44 7.65 -22.65 3.06
N PRO A 45 6.62 -23.48 2.77
CA PRO A 45 6.73 -24.93 2.87
C PRO A 45 7.73 -25.54 1.87
N GLY A 46 7.95 -24.89 0.73
CA GLY A 46 8.89 -25.34 -0.31
C GLY A 46 10.32 -24.79 -0.16
N VAL A 47 10.55 -23.91 0.80
CA VAL A 47 11.85 -23.24 1.00
C VAL A 47 12.71 -24.05 1.98
N ALA A 48 13.95 -24.34 1.59
CA ALA A 48 14.92 -24.98 2.46
C ALA A 48 15.13 -24.18 3.76
N ALA A 49 15.35 -24.86 4.89
CA ALA A 49 15.49 -24.22 6.20
C ALA A 49 16.55 -23.10 6.21
N SER A 50 17.66 -23.28 5.49
CA SER A 50 18.74 -22.29 5.35
C SER A 50 18.35 -21.01 4.59
N GLY A 51 17.33 -21.06 3.73
CA GLY A 51 16.84 -19.91 2.95
C GLY A 51 15.60 -19.24 3.52
N ARG A 52 14.97 -19.85 4.54
CA ARG A 52 13.65 -19.44 5.03
C ARG A 52 13.65 -18.02 5.60
N GLU A 53 14.68 -17.66 6.36
CA GLU A 53 14.82 -16.32 6.95
C GLU A 53 14.99 -15.24 5.87
N PHE A 54 15.82 -15.50 4.85
CA PHE A 54 16.00 -14.60 3.72
C PHE A 54 14.67 -14.34 2.99
N VAL A 55 13.89 -15.39 2.73
CA VAL A 55 12.58 -15.27 2.07
C VAL A 55 11.62 -14.43 2.90
N ILE A 56 11.56 -14.66 4.21
CA ILE A 56 10.74 -13.87 5.14
C ILE A 56 11.15 -12.39 5.10
N ASN A 57 12.45 -12.10 5.18
CA ASN A 57 12.95 -10.73 5.16
C ASN A 57 12.66 -10.04 3.83
N LEU A 58 12.81 -10.74 2.71
CA LEU A 58 12.49 -10.23 1.38
C LEU A 58 11.00 -9.86 1.26
N PHE A 59 10.10 -10.76 1.65
CA PHE A 59 8.65 -10.48 1.62
C PHE A 59 8.23 -9.42 2.63
N SER A 60 8.95 -9.28 3.75
CA SER A 60 8.73 -8.18 4.71
C SER A 60 8.99 -6.79 4.11
N VAL A 61 9.75 -6.70 3.02
CA VAL A 61 9.95 -5.45 2.26
C VAL A 61 8.98 -5.36 1.08
N LEU A 62 8.87 -6.42 0.29
CA LEU A 62 8.10 -6.42 -0.96
C LEU A 62 6.60 -6.25 -0.76
N ILE A 63 6.04 -6.82 0.30
CA ILE A 63 4.60 -6.77 0.56
C ILE A 63 4.15 -5.34 0.95
N PRO A 64 4.75 -4.66 1.95
CA PRO A 64 4.46 -3.25 2.20
C PRO A 64 4.69 -2.38 0.97
N PHE A 65 5.77 -2.64 0.22
CA PHE A 65 6.08 -1.92 -1.01
C PHE A 65 4.92 -2.00 -2.03
N ALA A 66 4.45 -3.22 -2.31
CA ALA A 66 3.34 -3.44 -3.23
C ALA A 66 2.02 -2.83 -2.73
N GLY A 67 1.73 -2.95 -1.44
CA GLY A 67 0.53 -2.37 -0.83
C GLY A 67 0.46 -0.85 -0.95
N VAL A 68 1.58 -0.17 -0.70
CA VAL A 68 1.67 1.30 -0.86
C VAL A 68 1.58 1.69 -2.33
N LEU A 69 2.23 0.97 -3.26
CA LEU A 69 2.10 1.26 -4.69
C LEU A 69 0.68 1.07 -5.21
N LEU A 70 -0.06 0.06 -4.71
CA LEU A 70 -1.46 -0.12 -5.09
C LEU A 70 -2.32 1.06 -4.61
N SER A 71 -2.02 1.60 -3.43
CA SER A 71 -2.65 2.81 -2.91
C SER A 71 -2.38 4.02 -3.80
N VAL A 72 -1.13 4.17 -4.27
CA VAL A 72 -0.72 5.19 -5.25
C VAL A 72 -1.43 5.03 -6.58
N TYR A 73 -1.55 3.80 -7.09
CA TYR A 73 -2.27 3.52 -8.33
C TYR A 73 -3.73 3.97 -8.26
N LEU A 74 -4.41 3.68 -7.13
CA LEU A 74 -5.83 3.98 -6.94
C LEU A 74 -6.10 5.45 -6.64
N ALA A 75 -5.31 6.10 -5.79
CA ALA A 75 -5.57 7.46 -5.30
C ALA A 75 -4.70 8.54 -5.93
N GLY A 76 -3.66 8.16 -6.68
CA GLY A 76 -2.68 9.09 -7.24
C GLY A 76 -1.46 9.29 -6.34
N ILE A 77 -0.46 10.00 -6.85
CA ILE A 77 0.89 10.04 -6.25
C ILE A 77 0.88 10.71 -4.87
N LYS A 78 0.19 11.85 -4.72
CA LYS A 78 0.18 12.57 -3.44
C LYS A 78 -0.65 11.83 -2.40
N ALA A 79 -1.93 11.58 -2.72
CA ALA A 79 -2.88 10.99 -1.79
C ALA A 79 -2.51 9.54 -1.44
N GLY A 80 -2.07 8.75 -2.42
CA GLY A 80 -1.69 7.36 -2.20
C GLY A 80 -0.38 7.16 -1.44
N ARG A 81 0.59 8.09 -1.51
CA ARG A 81 1.79 8.05 -0.65
C ARG A 81 1.42 8.27 0.82
N LEU A 82 0.57 9.28 1.08
CA LEU A 82 0.10 9.62 2.42
C LEU A 82 -0.76 8.50 3.01
N MET A 83 -1.82 8.10 2.31
CA MET A 83 -2.74 7.07 2.78
C MET A 83 -2.06 5.70 2.82
N GLY A 84 -1.45 5.28 1.71
CA GLY A 84 -0.81 3.97 1.63
C GLY A 84 0.31 3.81 2.65
N GLY A 85 1.25 4.76 2.71
CA GLY A 85 2.38 4.68 3.63
C GLY A 85 1.97 4.80 5.09
N GLY A 86 1.09 5.76 5.41
CA GLY A 86 0.61 5.97 6.77
C GLY A 86 -0.19 4.79 7.29
N VAL A 87 -1.16 4.29 6.51
CA VAL A 87 -1.97 3.12 6.91
C VAL A 87 -1.11 1.88 7.05
N MET A 88 -0.19 1.63 6.11
CA MET A 88 0.69 0.48 6.16
C MET A 88 1.57 0.49 7.42
N ALA A 89 2.14 1.66 7.76
CA ALA A 89 2.97 1.81 8.96
C ALA A 89 2.17 1.59 10.25
N VAL A 90 0.99 2.22 10.37
CA VAL A 90 0.12 2.09 11.55
C VAL A 90 -0.39 0.66 11.71
N PHE A 91 -0.84 0.05 10.61
CA PHE A 91 -1.33 -1.32 10.61
C PHE A 91 -0.24 -2.32 11.00
N PHE A 92 0.96 -2.18 10.42
CA PHE A 92 2.10 -3.01 10.81
C PHE A 92 2.46 -2.81 12.29
N LEU A 93 2.49 -1.58 12.77
CA LEU A 93 2.79 -1.29 14.17
C LEU A 93 1.76 -1.94 15.11
N TYR A 94 0.48 -1.89 14.75
CA TYR A 94 -0.57 -2.60 15.48
C TYR A 94 -0.33 -4.11 15.54
N LEU A 95 -0.03 -4.75 14.40
CA LEU A 95 0.27 -6.18 14.36
C LEU A 95 1.52 -6.53 15.17
N TYR A 96 2.57 -5.73 15.04
CA TYR A 96 3.83 -5.93 15.73
C TYR A 96 3.66 -5.86 17.26
N VAL A 97 2.99 -4.81 17.76
CA VAL A 97 2.73 -4.64 19.20
C VAL A 97 1.76 -5.70 19.72
N SER A 98 0.70 -6.02 18.97
CA SER A 98 -0.30 -7.02 19.39
C SER A 98 0.20 -8.46 19.36
N SER A 99 1.18 -8.77 18.51
CA SER A 99 1.72 -10.14 18.39
C SER A 99 2.57 -10.56 19.60
N GLY A 100 3.14 -9.60 20.35
CA GLY A 100 3.98 -9.88 21.52
C GLY A 100 5.24 -10.70 21.24
N VAL A 101 5.53 -11.03 19.97
CA VAL A 101 6.69 -11.82 19.57
C VAL A 101 7.90 -10.90 19.53
N VAL A 102 8.81 -11.11 20.48
CA VAL A 102 10.18 -10.57 20.57
C VAL A 102 10.36 -9.22 19.86
N PHE A 103 10.39 -8.14 20.65
CA PHE A 103 10.66 -6.79 20.15
C PHE A 103 12.03 -6.71 19.45
N SER A 104 12.06 -7.03 18.15
CA SER A 104 13.21 -6.92 17.28
C SER A 104 13.01 -5.76 16.30
N TRP A 105 14.04 -4.97 16.11
CA TRP A 105 13.96 -3.80 15.24
C TRP A 105 13.97 -4.16 13.74
N LEU A 106 14.35 -5.39 13.39
CA LEU A 106 14.52 -5.80 12.00
C LEU A 106 13.18 -5.82 11.22
N PRO A 107 12.09 -6.45 11.68
CA PRO A 107 10.79 -6.38 11.01
C PRO A 107 10.29 -4.93 10.81
N VAL A 108 10.55 -4.06 11.79
CA VAL A 108 10.21 -2.64 11.72
C VAL A 108 11.01 -1.96 10.60
N ALA A 109 12.33 -2.15 10.58
CA ALA A 109 13.20 -1.56 9.57
C ALA A 109 12.87 -2.05 8.16
N LEU A 110 12.58 -3.35 7.98
CA LEU A 110 12.21 -3.92 6.68
C LEU A 110 10.88 -3.36 6.17
N THR A 111 9.88 -3.24 7.06
CA THR A 111 8.58 -2.68 6.68
C THR A 111 8.69 -1.22 6.28
N LEU A 112 9.38 -0.41 7.10
CA LEU A 112 9.63 1.00 6.77
C LEU A 112 10.46 1.14 5.50
N GLY A 113 11.43 0.25 5.27
CA GLY A 113 12.20 0.18 4.02
C GLY A 113 11.31 -0.07 2.81
N GLY A 114 10.36 -1.01 2.89
CA GLY A 114 9.38 -1.28 1.83
C GLY A 114 8.48 -0.08 1.53
N ILE A 115 8.00 0.59 2.58
CA ILE A 115 7.18 1.81 2.45
C ILE A 115 7.99 2.94 1.78
N LEU A 116 9.22 3.17 2.27
CA LEU A 116 10.10 4.21 1.73
C LEU A 116 10.43 3.94 0.25
N LEU A 117 10.74 2.69 -0.08
CA LEU A 117 10.99 2.30 -1.47
C LEU A 117 9.77 2.59 -2.35
N ALA A 118 8.56 2.32 -1.87
CA ALA A 118 7.33 2.59 -2.62
C ALA A 118 7.12 4.09 -2.82
N VAL A 119 7.38 4.89 -1.79
CA VAL A 119 7.30 6.35 -1.84
C VAL A 119 8.27 6.94 -2.86
N VAL A 120 9.49 6.41 -2.95
CA VAL A 120 10.52 6.84 -3.91
C VAL A 120 10.15 6.44 -5.33
N VAL A 121 9.65 5.20 -5.52
CA VAL A 121 9.28 4.65 -6.83
C VAL A 121 7.91 5.15 -7.30
N ALA A 122 7.06 5.69 -6.42
CA ALA A 122 5.70 6.16 -6.71
C ALA A 122 5.61 7.12 -7.91
N ARG A 123 6.65 7.92 -8.17
CA ARG A 123 6.71 8.82 -9.33
C ARG A 123 6.66 8.11 -10.68
N TYR A 124 7.02 6.84 -10.72
CA TYR A 124 6.99 5.98 -11.89
C TYR A 124 5.77 5.05 -11.92
N CYS A 125 4.93 5.07 -10.88
CA CYS A 125 3.75 4.25 -10.80
C CYS A 125 2.65 4.85 -11.70
N PRO A 126 2.00 4.04 -12.56
CA PRO A 126 0.81 4.51 -13.27
C PRO A 126 -0.28 4.87 -12.25
N THR A 127 -1.15 5.82 -12.57
CA THR A 127 -2.22 6.25 -11.66
C THR A 127 -3.56 6.34 -12.39
N MET A 128 -4.64 5.98 -11.69
CA MET A 128 -5.98 6.19 -12.19
C MET A 128 -6.31 7.68 -12.24
N LYS A 129 -6.88 8.15 -13.36
CA LYS A 129 -7.34 9.53 -13.53
C LYS A 129 -8.86 9.64 -13.25
N PRO A 130 -9.33 10.76 -12.68
CA PRO A 130 -8.53 11.88 -12.15
C PRO A 130 -7.78 11.49 -10.87
N ASP A 131 -6.65 12.17 -10.61
CA ASP A 131 -5.88 12.04 -9.36
C ASP A 131 -6.72 12.61 -8.20
N LEU A 132 -6.80 11.87 -7.09
CA LEU A 132 -7.57 12.33 -5.92
C LEU A 132 -6.82 13.38 -5.10
N GLY A 133 -5.56 13.67 -5.43
CA GLY A 133 -4.75 14.70 -4.78
C GLY A 133 -5.36 16.10 -4.82
N GLY A 134 -6.17 16.43 -5.83
CA GLY A 134 -6.87 17.71 -5.90
C GLY A 134 -8.02 17.87 -4.90
N ALA A 135 -8.48 16.77 -4.27
CA ALA A 135 -9.44 16.83 -3.17
C ALA A 135 -8.79 17.21 -1.83
N PHE A 136 -7.45 17.21 -1.76
CA PHE A 136 -6.67 17.50 -0.55
C PHE A 136 -5.85 18.80 -0.63
N GLY A 137 -6.13 19.67 -1.62
CA GLY A 137 -5.48 20.98 -1.78
C GLY A 137 -5.29 21.40 -3.23
#